data_AF-A0A1F8ML94-F1
#
_entry.id   AF-A0A1F8ML94-F1
#
_cell.length_a   1.000
_cell.length_b   1.000
_cell.length_c   1.000
_cell.angle_alpha   90.00
_cell.angle_beta   90.00
_cell.angle_gamma   90.00
#
_symmetry.space_group_name_H-M   'P 1'
#
loop_
_entity.id
_entity.type
_entity.pdbx_description
1 polymer ?
#
loop_
_entity_poly.entity_id
_entity_poly.type
_entity_poly.pdbx_seq_one_letter_code
_entity_poly.pdbx_strand_id
1 'polypeptide(L)'
;MKRAKITEELAYGSALDRLTGGEKPVTSPEVKQSAPVYESPKSSVIKLSVFLNREEDAYLESLASTAKFSGGKKLSKTKLIEAMVRAFRKTNLDVRGVKDYQELFNRISAQLH
;
A
#
# COMPACT_ATOMS: atom_id res chain seq x y z
N MET A 1 -22.31 -30.55 -50.49
CA MET A 1 -22.36 -30.36 -49.03
C MET A 1 -22.07 -31.71 -48.36
N LYS A 2 -20.90 -31.88 -47.73
CA LYS A 2 -20.52 -33.14 -47.07
C LYS A 2 -20.99 -33.10 -45.61
N ARG A 3 -21.83 -34.06 -45.19
CA ARG A 3 -22.28 -34.23 -43.79
C ARG A 3 -21.19 -34.97 -43.01
N ALA A 4 -20.70 -34.38 -41.93
CA ALA A 4 -19.77 -35.05 -41.01
C ALA A 4 -20.52 -36.11 -40.19
N LYS A 5 -20.03 -37.35 -40.21
CA LYS A 5 -20.47 -38.42 -39.30
C LYS A 5 -19.69 -38.27 -38.00
N ILE A 6 -20.37 -37.92 -36.91
CA ILE A 6 -19.80 -37.89 -35.56
C ILE A 6 -19.93 -39.32 -35.01
N THR A 7 -18.80 -39.94 -34.70
CA THR A 7 -18.72 -41.29 -34.09
C THR A 7 -18.86 -41.21 -32.56
N GLU A 8 -19.58 -42.16 -31.98
CA GLU A 8 -20.02 -42.18 -30.56
C GLU A 8 -18.88 -42.16 -29.52
N GLU A 9 -17.64 -42.48 -29.89
CA GLU A 9 -16.51 -42.52 -28.96
C GLU A 9 -16.09 -41.14 -28.40
N LEU A 10 -16.40 -40.04 -29.12
CA LEU A 10 -16.12 -38.68 -28.66
C LEU A 10 -17.08 -38.19 -27.57
N ALA A 11 -18.26 -38.81 -27.43
CA ALA A 11 -19.27 -38.38 -26.45
C ALA A 11 -19.12 -39.10 -25.10
N TYR A 12 -18.64 -40.34 -25.08
CA TYR A 12 -18.61 -41.17 -23.87
C TYR A 12 -17.22 -41.26 -23.19
N GLY A 13 -16.12 -40.95 -23.87
CA GLY A 13 -14.78 -41.04 -23.27
C GLY A 13 -14.50 -40.02 -22.18
N SER A 14 -15.20 -38.87 -22.17
CA SER A 14 -14.93 -37.77 -21.24
C SER A 14 -15.77 -37.79 -19.95
N ALA A 15 -16.71 -38.74 -19.79
CA ALA A 15 -17.60 -38.79 -18.65
C ALA A 15 -17.03 -39.60 -17.47
N LEU A 16 -16.27 -40.66 -17.75
CA LEU A 16 -15.75 -41.58 -16.73
C LEU A 16 -14.55 -40.98 -15.96
N ASP A 17 -13.75 -40.17 -16.66
CA ASP A 17 -12.56 -39.49 -16.11
C ASP A 17 -12.92 -38.32 -15.17
N ARG A 18 -14.12 -37.74 -15.33
CA ARG A 18 -14.64 -36.68 -14.43
C ARG A 18 -15.18 -37.22 -13.12
N LEU A 19 -15.53 -38.51 -13.04
CA LEU A 19 -16.17 -39.11 -11.87
C LEU A 19 -15.18 -39.79 -10.91
N THR A 20 -13.94 -40.07 -11.33
CA THR A 20 -13.00 -40.92 -10.57
C THR A 20 -11.75 -40.21 -10.02
N GLY A 21 -11.60 -38.90 -10.20
CA GLY A 21 -10.60 -38.12 -9.45
C GLY A 21 -9.15 -38.63 -9.58
N GLY A 22 -8.73 -39.03 -10.78
CA GLY A 22 -7.36 -39.49 -11.04
C GLY A 22 -6.33 -38.35 -11.01
N GLU A 23 -5.31 -38.50 -10.16
CA GLU A 23 -4.23 -37.54 -9.93
C GLU A 23 -3.48 -37.19 -11.22
N LYS A 24 -3.34 -35.89 -11.51
CA LYS A 24 -2.46 -35.41 -12.59
C LYS A 24 -1.02 -35.33 -12.09
N PRO A 25 -0.04 -35.88 -12.83
CA PRO A 25 1.35 -35.94 -12.41
C PRO A 25 2.02 -34.56 -12.41
N VAL A 26 2.82 -34.31 -11.37
CA VAL A 26 3.62 -33.10 -11.17
C VAL A 26 4.76 -33.07 -12.19
N THR A 27 4.67 -32.19 -13.18
CA THR A 27 5.83 -31.80 -14.01
C THR A 27 6.71 -30.82 -13.23
N SER A 28 7.94 -31.21 -12.96
CA SER A 28 8.99 -30.37 -12.34
C SER A 28 9.32 -29.16 -13.22
N PRO A 29 9.47 -27.94 -12.65
CA PRO A 29 10.08 -26.83 -13.37
C PRO A 29 11.58 -26.71 -13.02
N GLU A 30 12.36 -26.91 -14.07
CA GLU A 30 13.69 -26.38 -14.39
C GLU A 30 14.21 -25.22 -13.50
N VAL A 31 15.41 -25.42 -12.92
CA VAL A 31 16.13 -24.44 -12.10
C VAL A 31 16.68 -23.32 -13.00
N LYS A 32 15.91 -22.24 -13.16
CA LYS A 32 16.43 -20.95 -13.62
C LYS A 32 17.24 -20.32 -12.48
N GLN A 33 18.55 -20.25 -12.65
CA GLN A 33 19.43 -19.43 -11.82
C GLN A 33 18.91 -17.99 -11.81
N SER A 34 18.35 -17.56 -10.68
CA SER A 34 17.97 -16.18 -10.43
C SER A 34 19.22 -15.39 -10.02
N ALA A 35 19.51 -14.32 -10.76
CA ALA A 35 20.42 -13.26 -10.32
C ALA A 35 20.04 -12.77 -8.91
N PRO A 36 21.00 -12.30 -8.09
CA PRO A 36 20.71 -11.87 -6.73
C PRO A 36 19.67 -10.74 -6.76
N VAL A 37 18.49 -11.05 -6.23
CA VAL A 37 17.45 -10.07 -5.95
C VAL A 37 18.02 -9.15 -4.89
N TYR A 38 18.45 -7.96 -5.28
CA TYR A 38 18.66 -6.87 -4.34
C TYR A 38 17.28 -6.59 -3.71
N GLU A 39 17.06 -7.11 -2.50
CA GLU A 39 15.91 -6.72 -1.70
C GLU A 39 16.05 -5.21 -1.42
N SER A 40 15.28 -4.41 -2.15
CA SER A 40 14.96 -3.07 -1.72
C SER A 40 14.32 -3.19 -0.33
N PRO A 41 14.74 -2.38 0.66
CA PRO A 41 14.21 -2.49 2.01
C PRO A 41 12.70 -2.32 1.93
N LYS A 42 11.96 -3.39 2.27
CA LYS A 42 10.50 -3.39 2.36
C LYS A 42 10.15 -2.37 3.44
N SER A 43 9.86 -1.14 3.04
CA SER A 43 9.38 -0.11 3.96
C SER A 43 8.04 -0.59 4.50
N SER A 44 8.03 -1.14 5.71
CA SER A 44 6.81 -1.56 6.36
C SER A 44 5.95 -0.32 6.63
N VAL A 45 4.87 -0.17 5.88
CA VAL A 45 3.90 0.91 6.07
C VAL A 45 3.02 0.55 7.27
N ILE A 46 3.00 1.41 8.29
CA ILE A 46 2.18 1.25 9.48
C ILE A 46 0.95 2.17 9.34
N LYS A 47 -0.25 1.62 9.52
CA LYS A 47 -1.48 2.41 9.58
C LYS A 47 -1.65 2.95 11.00
N LEU A 48 -1.64 4.28 11.14
CA LEU A 48 -1.89 4.98 12.40
C LEU A 48 -3.29 5.59 12.38
N SER A 49 -4.07 5.32 13.42
CA SER A 49 -5.33 6.03 13.69
C SER A 49 -5.07 7.08 14.75
N VAL A 50 -5.41 8.33 14.45
CA VAL A 50 -5.25 9.47 15.37
C VAL A 50 -6.60 10.16 15.55
N PHE A 51 -6.82 10.72 16.73
CA PHE A 51 -7.99 11.54 17.00
C PHE A 51 -7.61 13.00 16.75
N LEU A 52 -8.36 13.65 15.87
CA LEU A 52 -8.23 15.07 15.57
C LEU A 52 -9.56 15.75 15.85
N ASN A 53 -9.49 16.98 16.34
CA ASN A 53 -10.65 17.82 16.48
C ASN A 53 -11.13 18.31 15.11
N ARG A 54 -12.38 18.76 15.03
CA ARG A 54 -12.99 19.23 13.78
C ARG A 54 -12.20 20.37 13.13
N GLU A 55 -11.63 21.24 13.95
CA GLU A 55 -10.80 22.37 13.49
C GLU A 55 -9.47 21.91 12.88
N GLU A 56 -8.83 20.91 13.47
CA GLU A 56 -7.57 20.33 12.99
C GLU A 56 -7.77 19.55 11.67
N ASP A 57 -8.88 18.80 11.56
CA ASP A 57 -9.23 18.12 10.32
C ASP A 57 -9.56 19.12 9.20
N ALA A 58 -10.29 20.19 9.52
CA ALA A 58 -10.59 21.27 8.60
C ALA A 58 -9.32 22.00 8.14
N TYR A 59 -8.35 22.21 9.04
CA TYR A 59 -7.05 22.76 8.70
C TYR A 59 -6.32 21.87 7.67
N LEU A 60 -6.26 20.55 7.89
CA LEU A 60 -5.64 19.62 6.93
C LEU A 60 -6.37 19.62 5.55
N GLU A 61 -7.70 19.69 5.55
CA GLU A 61 -8.47 19.83 4.30
C GLU A 61 -8.19 21.14 3.58
N SER A 62 -8.06 22.25 4.32
CA SER A 62 -7.78 23.57 3.75
C SER A 62 -6.40 23.60 3.07
N LEU A 63 -5.39 22.94 3.67
CA LEU A 63 -4.06 22.81 3.08
C LEU A 63 -4.10 21.96 1.81
N ALA A 64 -4.79 20.82 1.85
CA ALA A 64 -4.96 19.94 0.69
C ALA A 64 -5.69 20.66 -0.47
N SER A 65 -6.71 21.45 -0.14
CA SER A 65 -7.49 22.24 -1.10
C SER A 65 -6.64 23.34 -1.70
N THR A 66 -5.95 24.13 -0.87
CA THR A 66 -5.06 25.20 -1.31
C THR A 66 -4.00 24.67 -2.27
N ALA A 67 -3.35 23.55 -1.96
CA ALA A 67 -2.36 22.92 -2.85
C ALA A 67 -2.94 22.49 -4.21
N LYS A 68 -4.19 22.01 -4.22
CA LYS A 68 -4.91 21.68 -5.46
C LYS A 68 -5.18 22.93 -6.29
N PHE A 69 -5.64 24.02 -5.67
CA PHE A 69 -5.96 25.27 -6.35
C PHE A 69 -4.73 26.06 -6.78
N SER A 70 -3.61 25.97 -6.06
CA SER A 70 -2.39 26.74 -6.34
C SER A 70 -1.48 26.09 -7.40
N GLY A 71 -1.57 24.79 -7.64
CA GLY A 71 -0.62 24.08 -8.51
C GLY A 71 -1.09 22.73 -9.07
N GLY A 72 -2.37 22.40 -8.94
CA GLY A 72 -3.03 21.33 -9.71
C GLY A 72 -2.96 19.91 -9.12
N LYS A 73 -2.08 19.63 -8.16
CA LYS A 73 -1.98 18.28 -7.56
C LYS A 73 -2.72 18.20 -6.23
N LYS A 74 -3.76 17.36 -6.20
CA LYS A 74 -4.47 17.01 -4.96
C LYS A 74 -3.52 16.26 -4.02
N LEU A 75 -3.21 16.84 -2.87
CA LEU A 75 -2.52 16.16 -1.77
C LEU A 75 -3.55 15.47 -0.89
N SER A 76 -3.27 14.24 -0.45
CA SER A 76 -4.08 13.58 0.57
C SER A 76 -3.63 14.02 1.96
N LYS A 77 -4.55 13.96 2.95
CA LYS A 77 -4.23 14.19 4.37
C LYS A 77 -3.04 13.34 4.82
N THR A 78 -3.01 12.06 4.41
CA THR A 78 -1.89 11.15 4.69
C THR A 78 -0.56 11.68 4.18
N LYS A 79 -0.50 12.18 2.94
CA LYS A 79 0.74 12.74 2.39
C LYS A 79 1.18 14.03 3.07
N LEU A 80 0.24 14.86 3.53
CA LEU A 80 0.56 16.04 4.32
C LEU A 80 1.20 15.65 5.65
N ILE A 81 0.59 14.71 6.38
CA ILE A 81 1.12 14.21 7.66
C ILE A 81 2.49 13.55 7.45
N GLU A 82 2.65 12.72 6.41
CA GLU A 82 3.95 12.13 6.05
C GLU A 82 5.02 13.20 5.78
N ALA A 83 4.67 14.27 5.05
CA ALA A 83 5.58 15.36 4.76
C ALA A 83 5.98 16.12 6.04
N MET A 84 5.02 16.39 6.93
CA MET A 84 5.27 17.01 8.23
C MET A 84 6.23 16.15 9.07
N VAL A 85 5.98 14.84 9.19
CA VAL A 85 6.85 13.92 9.93
C VAL A 85 8.25 13.86 9.31
N ARG A 86 8.36 13.83 7.97
CA ARG A 86 9.66 13.88 7.28
C ARG A 86 10.41 15.19 7.52
N ALA A 87 9.70 16.31 7.62
CA ALA A 87 10.29 17.61 7.95
C ALA A 87 10.83 17.60 9.38
N PHE A 88 10.04 17.17 10.36
CA PHE A 88 10.47 17.08 11.76
C PHE A 88 11.58 16.04 11.99
N ARG A 89 11.64 14.98 11.20
CA ARG A 89 12.77 14.03 11.27
C ARG A 89 14.12 14.69 10.94
N LYS A 90 14.11 15.78 10.19
CA LYS A 90 15.33 16.55 9.87
C LYS A 90 15.67 17.58 10.95
N THR A 91 14.75 17.87 11.88
CA THR A 91 15.01 18.77 12.99
C THR A 91 15.57 17.99 14.18
N ASN A 92 16.46 18.61 14.95
CA ASN A 92 16.99 18.02 16.18
C ASN A 92 16.00 18.26 17.35
N LEU A 93 14.74 17.91 17.16
CA LEU A 93 13.70 18.11 18.18
C LEU A 93 13.96 17.19 19.37
N ASP A 94 14.32 17.77 20.52
CA ASP A 94 14.46 17.04 21.77
C ASP A 94 13.16 17.07 22.59
N VAL A 95 12.57 15.89 22.75
CA VAL A 95 11.35 15.66 23.54
C VAL A 95 11.65 15.12 24.94
N ARG A 96 12.92 14.99 25.33
CA ARG A 96 13.29 14.53 26.67
C ARG A 96 12.83 15.54 27.73
N GLY A 97 12.25 15.01 28.80
CA GLY A 97 11.84 15.79 29.96
C GLY A 97 10.61 16.70 29.76
N VAL A 98 9.90 16.58 28.64
CA VAL A 98 8.64 17.30 28.41
C VAL A 98 7.59 16.83 29.41
N LYS A 99 7.01 17.75 30.16
CA LYS A 99 5.98 17.44 31.17
C LYS A 99 4.57 17.69 30.68
N ASP A 100 4.41 18.73 29.86
CA ASP A 100 3.10 19.22 29.41
C ASP A 100 3.01 19.35 27.90
N TYR A 101 1.78 19.29 27.39
CA TYR A 101 1.49 19.49 25.96
C TYR A 101 1.93 20.87 25.46
N GLN A 102 1.72 21.92 26.25
CA GLN A 102 2.13 23.29 25.89
C GLN A 102 3.65 23.41 25.74
N GLU A 103 4.40 22.72 26.59
CA GLU A 103 5.86 22.68 26.48
C GLU A 103 6.30 21.99 25.19
N LEU A 104 5.68 20.86 24.85
CA LEU A 104 5.91 20.17 23.58
C LEU A 104 5.63 21.08 22.38
N PHE A 105 4.46 21.74 22.39
CA PHE A 105 4.02 22.62 21.33
C PHE A 105 5.00 23.79 21.12
N ASN A 106 5.47 24.41 22.21
CA ASN A 106 6.44 25.49 22.14
C ASN A 106 7.79 25.02 21.57
N ARG A 107 8.28 23.84 21.98
CA ARG A 107 9.53 23.28 21.44
C ARG A 107 9.42 22.95 19.96
N ILE A 108 8.28 22.40 19.52
CA ILE A 108 8.01 22.12 18.10
C ILE A 108 7.95 23.43 17.30
N SER A 109 7.23 24.42 17.81
CA SER A 109 7.07 25.72 17.14
C SER A 109 8.40 26.45 17.00
N ALA A 110 9.30 26.34 17.99
CA ALA A 110 10.65 26.90 17.90
C ALA A 110 11.50 26.31 16.75
N GLN A 111 11.13 25.16 16.19
CA GLN A 111 11.82 24.56 15.02
C GLN A 111 11.33 25.09 13.68
N LEU A 112 10.25 25.88 13.65
CA LEU A 112 9.61 26.38 12.44
C LEU A 112 9.98 27.84 12.10
N HIS A 113 10.86 28.45 12.90
CA HIS A 113 11.36 29.82 12.76
C HIS A 113 12.75 29.88 12.12
#